data_AF-A0A7J9Q8B5-F1
#
_entry.id   AF-A0A7J9Q8B5-F1
#
_cell.length_a   1.000
_cell.length_b   1.000
_cell.length_c   1.000
_cell.angle_alpha   90.00
_cell.angle_beta   90.00
_cell.angle_gamma   90.00
#
_symmetry.space_group_name_H-M   'P 1'
#
loop_
_entity.id
_entity.type
_entity.pdbx_description
1 polymer ?
#
loop_
_entity_poly.entity_id
_entity_poly.type
_entity_poly.pdbx_seq_one_letter_code
_entity_poly.pdbx_strand_id
1 'polypeptide(L)'
;MVLVIDPQIAGISGDMLLSSLIDLGADKEKIIDGIKKSEKFFSNSTITKIDFQKTKKRGIEAVQLLLEIDENSHERKGSEIKKAINDSTLNLGLSDKAKTFAESCINSLISSESKIHGVPEDSVHFHEASSIDTLVDIVGITIALEDLGLFDEKIISMPVSVGGGSVTFSHGTMS
;
A
#
# COMPACT_ATOMS: atom_id res chain seq x y z
N MET A 1 11.93 -3.03 20.77
CA MET A 1 10.49 -2.65 20.79
C MET A 1 9.67 -3.76 20.14
N VAL A 2 8.34 -3.80 20.32
CA VAL A 2 7.47 -4.71 19.54
C VAL A 2 6.30 -3.89 19.03
N LEU A 3 6.10 -3.86 17.71
CA LEU A 3 4.91 -3.29 17.08
C LEU A 3 3.86 -4.38 16.93
N VAL A 4 2.66 -4.13 17.44
CA VAL A 4 1.52 -5.04 17.29
C VAL A 4 0.48 -4.36 16.39
N ILE A 5 0.10 -5.04 15.31
CA ILE A 5 -1.01 -4.66 14.44
C ILE A 5 -2.19 -5.57 14.81
N ASP A 6 -3.32 -4.98 15.21
CA ASP A 6 -4.53 -5.72 15.59
C ASP A 6 -5.69 -5.50 14.59
N PRO A 7 -5.75 -6.28 13.50
CA PRO A 7 -6.81 -6.18 12.49
C PRO A 7 -8.01 -7.13 12.78
N GLN A 8 -8.14 -7.68 13.99
CA GLN A 8 -9.09 -8.76 14.28
C GLN A 8 -10.58 -8.36 14.19
N ILE A 9 -10.89 -7.06 14.29
CA ILE A 9 -12.29 -6.59 14.29
C ILE A 9 -12.81 -6.40 12.87
N ALA A 10 -12.07 -5.69 12.02
CA ALA A 10 -12.57 -5.22 10.73
C ALA A 10 -11.55 -5.32 9.58
N GLY A 11 -10.40 -5.96 9.81
CA GLY A 11 -9.28 -5.93 8.87
C GLY A 11 -8.54 -4.60 8.91
N ILE A 12 -7.64 -4.40 7.95
CA ILE A 12 -6.90 -3.15 7.75
C ILE A 12 -6.53 -3.03 6.26
N SER A 13 -6.88 -1.90 5.64
CA SER A 13 -6.44 -1.54 4.28
C SER A 13 -5.08 -0.81 4.32
N GLY A 14 -4.44 -0.65 3.16
CA GLY A 14 -3.12 -0.01 3.08
C GLY A 14 -3.14 1.44 3.54
N ASP A 15 -4.14 2.22 3.12
CA ASP A 15 -4.35 3.60 3.56
C ASP A 15 -4.55 3.72 5.09
N MET A 16 -5.26 2.77 5.69
CA MET A 16 -5.46 2.70 7.15
C MET A 16 -4.16 2.36 7.87
N LEU A 17 -3.38 1.40 7.35
CA LEU A 17 -2.08 1.05 7.92
C LEU A 17 -1.11 2.24 7.82
N LEU A 18 -1.02 2.89 6.65
CA LEU A 18 -0.21 4.08 6.46
C LEU A 18 -0.62 5.21 7.41
N SER A 19 -1.92 5.49 7.51
CA SER A 19 -2.46 6.49 8.44
C SER A 19 -2.12 6.17 9.90
N SER A 20 -2.17 4.89 10.29
CA SER A 20 -1.82 4.46 11.65
C SER A 20 -0.34 4.64 11.98
N LEU A 21 0.56 4.47 11.00
CA LEU A 21 2.00 4.70 11.19
C LEU A 21 2.32 6.20 11.34
N ILE A 22 1.57 7.07 10.66
CA ILE A 22 1.67 8.52 10.87
C ILE A 22 1.16 8.90 12.26
N ASP A 23 0.04 8.33 12.70
CA ASP A 23 -0.47 8.56 14.06
C ASP A 23 0.50 8.03 15.14
N LEU A 24 1.25 6.97 14.83
CA LEU A 24 2.32 6.43 15.68
C LEU A 24 3.54 7.38 15.77
N GLY A 25 3.69 8.31 14.81
CA GLY A 25 4.71 9.35 14.84
C GLY A 25 5.62 9.43 13.60
N ALA A 26 5.32 8.72 12.51
CA ALA A 26 6.08 8.85 11.27
C ALA A 26 5.92 10.26 10.67
N ASP A 27 6.99 10.79 10.07
CA ASP A 27 6.98 12.12 9.46
C ASP A 27 6.10 12.14 8.19
N LYS A 28 4.93 12.77 8.31
CA LYS A 28 3.96 12.92 7.22
C LYS A 28 4.53 13.65 6.00
N GLU A 29 5.38 14.66 6.20
CA GLU A 29 5.91 15.47 5.10
C GLU A 29 6.94 14.66 4.31
N LYS A 30 7.75 13.86 5.00
CA LYS A 30 8.69 12.92 4.37
C LYS A 30 7.97 11.87 3.54
N ILE A 31 6.85 11.34 4.04
CA ILE A 31 6.01 10.36 3.33
C ILE A 31 5.38 11.00 2.09
N ILE A 32 4.76 12.18 2.22
CA ILE A 32 4.15 12.91 1.10
C ILE A 32 5.19 13.23 0.02
N ASP A 33 6.35 13.77 0.40
CA ASP A 33 7.45 14.07 -0.53
C ASP A 33 7.96 12.81 -1.24
N GLY A 34 8.12 11.70 -0.49
CA GLY A 34 8.55 10.44 -1.06
C GLY A 34 7.57 9.87 -2.08
N ILE A 35 6.27 9.92 -1.78
CA ILE A 35 5.21 9.48 -2.70
C ILE A 35 5.17 10.35 -3.96
N LYS A 36 5.21 11.68 -3.83
CA LYS A 36 5.24 12.60 -4.99
C LYS A 36 6.47 12.38 -5.87
N LYS A 37 7.64 12.10 -5.29
CA LYS A 37 8.85 11.75 -6.04
C LYS A 37 8.74 10.41 -6.78
N SER A 38 7.84 9.55 -6.34
CA SER A 38 7.61 8.20 -6.86
C SER A 38 6.57 8.17 -7.99
N GLU A 39 5.66 9.15 -8.01
CA GLU A 39 4.62 9.32 -9.03
C GLU A 39 5.16 9.23 -10.47
N LYS A 40 6.34 9.81 -10.72
CA LYS A 40 7.00 9.80 -12.04
C LYS A 40 7.29 8.39 -12.60
N PHE A 41 7.32 7.37 -11.74
CA PHE A 41 7.56 5.98 -12.14
C PHE A 41 6.27 5.24 -12.51
N PHE A 42 5.13 5.91 -12.40
CA PHE A 42 3.82 5.34 -12.65
C PHE A 42 3.12 6.15 -13.75
N SER A 43 3.22 5.68 -15.00
CA SER A 43 2.66 6.40 -16.16
C SER A 43 1.13 6.45 -16.12
N ASN A 44 0.54 7.48 -16.74
CA ASN A 44 -0.92 7.67 -16.90
C ASN A 44 -1.71 7.76 -15.59
N SER A 45 -1.05 8.11 -14.49
CA SER A 45 -1.67 8.45 -13.23
C SER A 45 -1.08 9.73 -12.68
N THR A 46 -1.89 10.49 -11.97
CA THR A 46 -1.46 11.71 -11.32
C THR A 46 -2.11 11.81 -9.95
N ILE A 47 -1.31 12.11 -8.94
CA ILE A 47 -1.80 12.37 -7.58
C ILE A 47 -2.17 13.84 -7.51
N THR A 48 -3.46 14.14 -7.66
CA THR A 48 -3.96 15.51 -7.63
C THR A 48 -3.98 16.07 -6.21
N LYS A 49 -4.13 15.19 -5.22
CA LYS A 49 -4.08 15.55 -3.80
C LYS A 49 -3.61 14.38 -2.95
N ILE A 50 -2.74 14.69 -2.00
CA ILE A 50 -2.33 13.79 -0.94
C ILE A 50 -2.12 14.61 0.35
N ASP A 51 -2.78 14.21 1.42
CA ASP A 51 -2.59 14.79 2.75
C ASP A 51 -3.05 13.81 3.84
N PHE A 52 -2.68 14.06 5.09
CA PHE A 52 -3.15 13.32 6.25
C PHE A 52 -3.82 14.27 7.24
N GLN A 53 -5.04 13.95 7.64
CA GLN A 53 -5.78 14.77 8.58
C GLN A 53 -6.31 13.96 9.76
N LYS A 54 -6.44 14.63 10.91
CA LYS A 54 -7.19 14.08 12.04
C LYS A 54 -8.68 14.04 11.69
N THR A 55 -9.32 12.93 12.03
CA THR A 55 -10.75 12.70 11.83
C THR A 55 -11.36 12.07 13.07
N LYS A 56 -12.69 12.08 13.15
CA LYS A 56 -13.44 11.39 14.19
C LYS A 56 -14.45 10.45 13.56
N LYS A 57 -14.25 9.14 13.71
CA LYS A 57 -15.17 8.11 13.21
C LYS A 57 -15.91 7.50 14.39
N ARG A 58 -17.24 7.69 14.44
CA ARG A 58 -18.13 7.14 15.48
C ARG A 58 -17.66 7.41 16.92
N GLY A 59 -17.05 8.57 17.17
CA GLY A 59 -16.57 8.93 18.51
C GLY A 59 -15.08 8.76 18.74
N ILE A 60 -14.37 8.03 17.87
CA ILE A 60 -12.95 7.68 18.02
C ILE A 60 -12.10 8.60 17.13
N GLU A 61 -11.05 9.19 17.70
CA GLU A 61 -10.06 9.98 16.96
C GLU A 61 -9.15 9.03 16.15
N ALA A 62 -8.87 9.41 14.90
CA ALA A 62 -7.99 8.67 14.00
C ALA A 62 -7.32 9.62 13.01
N VAL A 63 -6.28 9.15 12.33
CA VAL A 63 -5.72 9.80 11.14
C VAL A 63 -6.34 9.18 9.90
N GLN A 64 -6.62 10.02 8.90
CA GLN A 64 -7.16 9.61 7.61
C GLN A 64 -6.28 10.15 6.48
N LEU A 65 -5.89 9.27 5.56
CA LEU A 65 -5.33 9.62 4.26
C LEU A 65 -6.41 10.27 3.39
N LEU A 66 -6.12 11.46 2.89
CA LEU A 66 -6.87 12.13 1.84
C LEU A 66 -6.09 11.98 0.53
N LEU A 67 -6.53 11.06 -0.31
CA LEU A 67 -5.91 10.78 -1.61
C LEU A 67 -6.92 11.03 -2.72
N GLU A 68 -6.57 11.91 -3.66
CA GLU A 68 -7.30 12.11 -4.90
C GLU A 68 -6.34 11.81 -6.06
N ILE A 69 -6.78 10.94 -6.96
CA ILE A 69 -6.00 10.43 -8.09
C ILE A 69 -6.78 10.70 -9.37
N ASP A 70 -6.06 11.12 -10.41
CA ASP A 70 -6.53 11.11 -11.80
C ASP A 70 -5.78 9.99 -12.55
N GLU A 71 -6.49 8.97 -13.00
CA GLU A 71 -5.91 7.78 -13.62
C GLU A 71 -6.76 7.29 -14.79
N ASN A 72 -6.10 7.08 -15.93
CA ASN A 72 -6.73 6.67 -17.19
C ASN A 72 -6.41 5.21 -17.57
N SER A 73 -6.04 4.38 -16.60
CA SER A 73 -5.74 2.95 -16.81
C SER A 73 -6.66 2.09 -15.95
N HIS A 74 -7.26 1.07 -16.58
CA HIS A 74 -8.11 0.09 -15.89
C HIS A 74 -7.39 -1.23 -15.60
N GLU A 75 -6.19 -1.41 -16.16
CA GLU A 75 -5.37 -2.59 -15.96
C GLU A 75 -3.88 -2.23 -16.08
N ARG A 76 -3.02 -2.96 -15.37
CA ARG A 76 -1.56 -2.86 -15.52
C ARG A 76 -0.90 -4.21 -15.31
N LYS A 77 0.20 -4.43 -16.01
CA LYS A 77 1.05 -5.60 -15.76
C LYS A 77 1.65 -5.53 -14.37
N GLY A 78 1.65 -6.65 -13.65
CA GLY A 78 2.29 -6.73 -12.33
C GLY A 78 3.77 -6.35 -12.38
N SER A 79 4.46 -6.66 -13.49
CA SER A 79 5.84 -6.26 -13.73
C SER A 79 6.05 -4.75 -13.81
N GLU A 80 5.07 -4.00 -14.31
CA GLU A 80 5.12 -2.53 -14.39
C GLU A 80 5.07 -1.92 -12.99
N ILE A 81 4.11 -2.35 -12.17
CA ILE A 81 3.94 -1.87 -10.79
C ILE A 81 5.16 -2.25 -9.95
N LYS A 82 5.63 -3.50 -10.08
CA LYS A 82 6.85 -3.96 -9.41
C LYS A 82 8.05 -3.09 -9.77
N LYS A 83 8.23 -2.78 -11.05
CA LYS A 83 9.30 -1.89 -11.50
C LYS A 83 9.16 -0.50 -10.89
N ALA A 84 7.95 0.08 -10.90
CA ALA A 84 7.71 1.40 -10.34
C ALA A 84 8.04 1.45 -8.84
N ILE A 85 7.66 0.44 -8.06
CA ILE A 85 7.99 0.34 -6.63
C ILE A 85 9.50 0.23 -6.43
N ASN A 86 10.18 -0.62 -7.20
CA ASN A 86 11.63 -0.79 -7.11
C ASN A 86 12.39 0.51 -7.47
N ASP A 87 12.01 1.15 -8.58
CA ASP A 87 12.61 2.42 -9.01
C ASP A 87 12.35 3.54 -7.97
N SER A 88 11.18 3.54 -7.35
CA SER A 88 10.81 4.46 -6.26
C SER A 88 11.72 4.29 -5.04
N THR A 89 11.81 3.08 -4.51
CA THR A 89 12.64 2.81 -3.31
C THR A 89 14.14 3.07 -3.56
N LEU A 90 14.62 2.83 -4.78
CA LEU A 90 15.99 3.18 -5.20
C LEU A 90 16.19 4.70 -5.27
N ASN A 91 15.29 5.43 -5.93
CA ASN A 91 15.37 6.88 -6.08
C ASN A 91 15.27 7.63 -4.75
N LEU A 92 14.53 7.08 -3.79
CA LEU A 92 14.40 7.62 -2.43
C LEU A 92 15.60 7.29 -1.53
N GLY A 93 16.53 6.43 -1.98
CA GLY A 93 17.70 6.04 -1.20
C GLY A 93 17.35 5.27 0.08
N LEU A 94 16.26 4.49 0.06
CA LEU A 94 15.84 3.70 1.22
C LEU A 94 16.84 2.58 1.54
N SER A 95 16.79 2.06 2.77
CA SER A 95 17.63 0.95 3.19
C SER A 95 17.36 -0.32 2.37
N ASP A 96 18.30 -1.28 2.38
CA ASP A 96 18.10 -2.55 1.70
C ASP A 96 16.97 -3.38 2.33
N LYS A 97 16.73 -3.21 3.65
CA LYS A 97 15.58 -3.82 4.33
C LYS A 97 14.26 -3.25 3.81
N ALA A 98 14.18 -1.93 3.67
CA ALA A 98 13.02 -1.24 3.08
C ALA A 98 12.74 -1.68 1.65
N LYS A 99 13.77 -1.76 0.79
CA LYS A 99 13.63 -2.26 -0.59
C LYS A 99 13.12 -3.70 -0.63
N THR A 100 13.72 -4.57 0.20
CA THR A 100 13.33 -5.98 0.28
C THR A 100 11.88 -6.13 0.75
N PHE A 101 11.46 -5.32 1.71
CA PHE A 101 10.08 -5.29 2.18
C PHE A 101 9.11 -4.88 1.07
N ALA A 102 9.35 -3.73 0.41
CA ALA A 102 8.50 -3.24 -0.67
C ALA A 102 8.39 -4.26 -1.82
N GLU A 103 9.51 -4.87 -2.22
CA GLU A 103 9.53 -5.92 -3.24
C GLU A 103 8.73 -7.16 -2.78
N SER A 104 8.84 -7.55 -1.52
CA SER A 104 8.09 -8.70 -0.97
C SER A 104 6.57 -8.47 -1.00
N CYS A 105 6.11 -7.24 -0.75
CA CYS A 105 4.69 -6.86 -0.81
C CYS A 105 4.12 -7.05 -2.22
N ILE A 106 4.77 -6.46 -3.23
CA ILE A 106 4.28 -6.57 -4.61
C ILE A 106 4.39 -8.00 -5.17
N ASN A 107 5.45 -8.74 -4.81
CA ASN A 107 5.57 -10.16 -5.20
C ASN A 107 4.43 -11.00 -4.58
N SER A 108 4.00 -10.70 -3.36
CA SER A 108 2.89 -11.40 -2.71
C SER A 108 1.57 -11.16 -3.45
N LEU A 109 1.33 -9.93 -3.93
CA LEU A 109 0.17 -9.61 -4.77
C LEU A 109 0.24 -10.35 -6.11
N ILE A 110 1.39 -10.31 -6.79
CA ILE A 110 1.58 -10.97 -8.09
C ILE A 110 1.35 -12.49 -7.99
N SER A 111 1.91 -13.15 -6.96
CA SER A 111 1.69 -14.60 -6.78
C SER A 111 0.23 -14.93 -6.49
N SER A 112 -0.48 -14.05 -5.80
CA SER A 112 -1.90 -14.25 -5.48
C SER A 112 -2.76 -14.12 -6.73
N GLU A 113 -2.54 -13.08 -7.53
CA GLU A 113 -3.23 -12.87 -8.80
C GLU A 113 -2.94 -14.01 -9.80
N SER A 114 -1.67 -14.42 -9.91
CA SER A 114 -1.25 -15.56 -10.72
C SER A 114 -2.03 -16.84 -10.37
N LYS A 115 -2.21 -17.12 -9.07
CA LYS A 115 -2.96 -18.30 -8.60
C LYS A 115 -4.45 -18.21 -8.89
N ILE A 116 -5.07 -17.04 -8.67
CA ILE A 116 -6.51 -16.84 -8.88
C ILE A 116 -6.85 -16.92 -10.37
N HIS A 117 -6.00 -16.36 -11.23
CA HIS A 117 -6.23 -16.30 -12.67
C HIS A 117 -5.63 -17.48 -13.46
N GLY A 118 -4.79 -18.31 -12.82
CA GLY A 118 -4.16 -19.46 -13.46
C GLY A 118 -3.15 -19.10 -14.55
N VAL A 119 -2.51 -17.93 -14.46
CA VAL A 119 -1.53 -17.43 -15.43
C VAL A 119 -0.13 -17.35 -14.80
N PRO A 120 0.97 -17.46 -15.57
CA PRO A 120 2.32 -17.24 -15.03
C PRO A 120 2.48 -15.84 -14.42
N GLU A 121 3.30 -15.70 -13.38
CA GLU A 121 3.56 -14.41 -12.70
C GLU A 121 3.99 -13.29 -13.67
N ASP A 122 4.82 -13.61 -14.67
CA ASP A 122 5.27 -12.67 -15.70
C ASP A 122 4.15 -12.16 -16.64
N SER A 123 2.99 -12.83 -16.61
CA SER A 123 1.81 -12.51 -17.43
C SER A 123 0.66 -11.91 -16.61
N VAL A 124 0.85 -11.70 -15.31
CA VAL A 124 -0.17 -11.12 -14.41
C VAL A 124 -0.50 -9.69 -14.83
N HIS A 125 -1.80 -9.42 -14.94
CA HIS A 125 -2.36 -8.07 -15.04
C HIS A 125 -3.27 -7.86 -13.85
N PHE A 126 -3.06 -6.78 -13.12
CA PHE A 126 -3.96 -6.37 -12.07
C PHE A 126 -5.12 -5.60 -12.67
N HIS A 127 -6.32 -5.84 -12.16
CA HIS A 127 -7.51 -5.03 -12.45
C HIS A 127 -7.89 -4.17 -11.23
N GLU A 128 -7.97 -4.77 -10.05
CA GLU A 128 -8.28 -4.05 -8.81
C GLU A 128 -7.05 -3.39 -8.17
N ALA A 129 -5.87 -4.00 -8.29
CA ALA A 129 -4.62 -3.51 -7.70
C ALA A 129 -3.71 -2.78 -8.72
N SER A 130 -4.27 -2.31 -9.85
CA SER A 130 -3.51 -1.61 -10.88
C SER A 130 -3.32 -0.12 -10.62
N SER A 131 -3.99 0.41 -9.59
CA SER A 131 -3.99 1.85 -9.34
C SER A 131 -2.70 2.33 -8.69
N ILE A 132 -2.37 3.61 -8.89
CA ILE A 132 -1.28 4.28 -8.17
C ILE A 132 -1.49 4.24 -6.64
N ASP A 133 -2.72 4.04 -6.18
CA ASP A 133 -3.04 3.76 -4.77
C ASP A 133 -2.22 2.59 -4.20
N THR A 134 -2.02 1.52 -4.97
CA THR A 134 -1.17 0.39 -4.56
C THR A 134 0.31 0.80 -4.38
N LEU A 135 0.79 1.74 -5.21
CA LEU A 135 2.13 2.32 -5.05
C LEU A 135 2.18 3.21 -3.81
N VAL A 136 1.16 4.05 -3.58
CA VAL A 136 1.03 4.91 -2.40
C VAL A 136 1.08 4.07 -1.13
N ASP A 137 0.32 2.98 -1.07
CA ASP A 137 0.30 2.06 0.06
C ASP A 137 1.67 1.45 0.32
N ILE A 138 2.24 0.75 -0.68
CA ILE A 138 3.49 -0.01 -0.47
C ILE A 138 4.65 0.96 -0.20
N VAL A 139 4.83 1.99 -1.01
CA VAL A 139 5.95 2.93 -0.86
C VAL A 139 5.76 3.79 0.38
N GLY A 140 4.55 4.28 0.63
CA GLY A 140 4.23 5.08 1.82
C GLY A 140 4.48 4.33 3.13
N ILE A 141 4.00 3.08 3.23
CA ILE A 141 4.24 2.22 4.40
C ILE A 141 5.74 1.95 4.54
N THR A 142 6.44 1.69 3.43
CA THR A 142 7.89 1.45 3.45
C THR A 142 8.66 2.65 4.00
N ILE A 143 8.32 3.88 3.56
CA ILE A 143 8.92 5.11 4.07
C ILE A 143 8.60 5.28 5.56
N ALA A 144 7.36 5.04 5.97
CA ALA A 144 6.93 5.20 7.36
C ALA A 144 7.63 4.21 8.31
N LEU A 145 7.77 2.94 7.90
CA LEU A 145 8.51 1.93 8.67
C LEU A 145 10.01 2.26 8.77
N GLU A 146 10.61 2.78 7.70
CA GLU A 146 12.00 3.24 7.71
C GLU A 146 12.19 4.43 8.64
N ASP A 147 11.29 5.43 8.57
CA ASP A 147 11.34 6.64 9.39
C ASP A 147 11.23 6.34 10.89
N LEU A 148 10.36 5.39 11.24
CA LEU A 148 10.17 4.92 12.62
C LEU A 148 11.26 3.92 13.08
N GLY A 149 12.18 3.51 12.20
CA GLY A 149 13.21 2.52 12.52
C GLY A 149 12.66 1.12 12.81
N LEU A 150 11.51 0.76 12.24
CA LEU A 150 10.79 -0.48 12.57
C LEU A 150 11.32 -1.72 11.86
N PHE A 151 12.18 -1.58 10.85
CA PHE A 151 12.80 -2.72 10.15
C PHE A 151 13.82 -3.51 11.00
N ASP A 152 14.25 -2.94 12.12
CA ASP A 152 15.09 -3.62 13.12
C ASP A 152 14.26 -4.23 14.26
N GLU A 153 12.95 -3.98 14.27
CA GLU A 153 12.05 -4.33 15.36
C GLU A 153 11.15 -5.51 15.01
N LYS A 154 10.58 -6.11 16.06
CA LYS A 154 9.62 -7.20 15.86
C LYS A 154 8.24 -6.63 15.55
N ILE A 155 7.72 -6.91 14.36
CA ILE A 155 6.34 -6.58 13.96
C ILE A 155 5.50 -7.85 14.03
N ILE A 156 4.38 -7.79 14.74
CA ILE A 156 3.45 -8.91 14.90
C ILE A 156 2.06 -8.44 14.47
N SER A 157 1.41 -9.20 13.59
CA SER A 157 -0.02 -9.04 13.33
C SER A 157 -0.81 -10.08 14.12
N MET A 158 -1.90 -9.65 14.74
CA MET A 158 -2.97 -10.57 15.15
C MET A 158 -3.70 -11.10 13.90
N PRO A 159 -4.52 -12.17 14.02
CA PRO A 159 -5.27 -12.71 12.89
C PRO A 159 -6.10 -11.64 12.19
N VAL A 160 -6.11 -11.67 10.85
CA VAL A 160 -6.91 -10.73 10.05
C VAL A 160 -8.36 -11.17 10.05
N SER A 161 -9.28 -10.24 10.32
CA SER A 161 -10.70 -10.47 10.07
C SER A 161 -10.94 -10.56 8.56
N VAL A 162 -11.23 -11.76 8.05
CA VAL A 162 -11.58 -11.97 6.63
C VAL A 162 -13.04 -11.61 6.33
N GLY A 163 -13.80 -11.21 7.35
CA GLY A 163 -15.21 -10.84 7.22
C GLY A 163 -16.08 -11.99 6.71
N GLY A 164 -17.22 -11.62 6.14
CA GLY A 164 -18.17 -12.50 5.45
C GLY A 164 -19.26 -11.66 4.78
N GLY A 165 -19.93 -12.21 3.78
CA GLY A 165 -20.92 -11.48 2.98
C GLY A 165 -20.53 -11.42 1.51
N SER A 166 -21.27 -10.65 0.71
CA SER A 166 -21.05 -10.59 -0.73
C SER A 166 -20.35 -9.31 -1.19
N VAL A 167 -19.37 -9.45 -2.07
CA VAL A 167 -18.65 -8.35 -2.73
C VAL A 167 -18.82 -8.43 -4.24
N THR A 168 -19.01 -7.29 -4.89
CA THR A 168 -19.08 -7.19 -6.36
C THR A 168 -17.85 -6.44 -6.88
N PHE A 169 -17.12 -7.03 -7.81
CA PHE A 169 -15.90 -6.47 -8.42
C PHE A 169 -15.83 -6.85 -9.91
N SER A 170 -14.69 -6.64 -10.59
CA SER A 170 -14.60 -6.84 -12.06
C SER A 170 -14.91 -8.27 -12.51
N HIS A 171 -14.79 -9.25 -11.61
CA HIS A 171 -15.09 -10.66 -11.86
C HIS A 171 -16.49 -11.10 -11.37
N GLY A 172 -17.38 -10.15 -11.04
CA GLY A 172 -18.75 -10.42 -10.62
C GLY A 172 -18.93 -10.39 -9.09
N THR A 173 -19.99 -11.04 -8.61
CA THR A 173 -20.34 -11.10 -7.18
C THR A 173 -19.85 -12.40 -6.55
N MET A 174 -19.06 -12.31 -5.48
CA MET A 174 -18.60 -13.45 -4.67
C MET A 174 -19.14 -13.34 -3.24
N SER A 175 -19.28 -14.48 -2.55
CA SER A 175 -19.76 -14.60 -1.16
C SER A 175 -18.89 -15.52 -0.31
#